data_AF-A0A960XTC7-F1
#
_entry.id   AF-A0A960XTC7-F1
#
_cell.length_a   1.000
_cell.length_b   1.000
_cell.length_c   1.000
_cell.angle_alpha   90.00
_cell.angle_beta   90.00
_cell.angle_gamma   90.00
#
_symmetry.space_group_name_H-M   'P 1'
#
loop_
_entity.id
_entity.type
_entity.pdbx_description
1 polymer ?
#
loop_
_entity_poly.entity_id
_entity_poly.type
_entity_poly.pdbx_seq_one_letter_code
_entity_poly.pdbx_strand_id
1 'polypeptide(L)'
;MNRLPLVIHLFAFAAGFSALAHAAEPDLKLWYDGPANEWIEAMPIGNGRFGAMVFGQPENERFQLNDVTVWSGSPQPDADRKDAWKNLPELRRLI
;
A
#
# COMPACT_ATOMS: atom_id res chain seq x y z
N MET A 1 -40.45 -34.15 35.08
CA MET A 1 -39.33 -33.77 35.97
C MET A 1 -38.57 -32.64 35.32
N ASN A 2 -38.90 -31.41 35.72
CA ASN A 2 -38.43 -30.16 35.13
C ASN A 2 -37.03 -29.82 35.64
N ARG A 3 -36.01 -29.84 34.78
CA ARG A 3 -34.67 -29.30 35.09
C ARG A 3 -34.06 -28.49 33.94
N LEU A 4 -34.87 -27.86 33.10
CA LEU A 4 -34.41 -27.12 31.92
C LEU A 4 -34.36 -25.57 32.01
N PRO A 5 -34.73 -24.84 33.09
CA PRO A 5 -34.65 -23.37 33.04
C PRO A 5 -33.32 -22.75 33.53
N LEU A 6 -32.44 -23.50 34.21
CA LEU A 6 -31.25 -22.91 34.86
C LEU A 6 -30.03 -22.78 33.94
N VAL A 7 -29.88 -23.63 32.92
CA VAL A 7 -28.74 -23.60 31.99
C VAL A 7 -28.88 -22.48 30.95
N ILE A 8 -30.11 -22.04 30.67
CA ILE A 8 -30.42 -21.02 29.66
C ILE A 8 -29.97 -19.62 30.12
N HIS A 9 -29.92 -19.35 31.43
CA HIS A 9 -29.54 -18.04 31.96
C HIS A 9 -28.01 -17.84 32.01
N LEU A 10 -27.20 -18.91 32.00
CA LEU A 10 -25.74 -18.79 32.04
C LEU A 10 -25.13 -18.54 30.64
N PHE A 11 -25.83 -18.92 29.57
CA PHE A 11 -25.40 -18.64 28.18
C PHE A 11 -25.77 -17.25 27.67
N ALA A 12 -26.76 -16.59 28.27
CA ALA A 12 -27.21 -15.26 27.86
C ALA A 12 -26.25 -14.12 28.31
N PHE A 13 -25.41 -14.36 29.31
CA PHE A 13 -24.52 -13.31 29.84
C PHE A 13 -23.21 -13.16 29.04
N ALA A 14 -22.74 -14.22 28.37
CA ALA A 14 -21.53 -14.16 27.54
C ALA A 14 -21.77 -13.57 26.13
N ALA A 15 -23.00 -13.62 25.62
CA ALA A 15 -23.34 -13.10 24.29
C ALA A 15 -23.53 -11.58 24.26
N GLY A 16 -23.86 -10.95 25.40
CA GLY A 16 -24.10 -9.50 25.48
C GLY A 16 -22.83 -8.63 25.52
N PHE A 17 -21.67 -9.21 25.85
CA PHE A 17 -20.42 -8.45 26.03
C PHE A 17 -19.57 -8.33 24.75
N SER A 18 -19.85 -9.13 23.73
CA SER A 18 -19.10 -9.08 22.45
C SER A 18 -19.57 -7.98 21.49
N ALA A 19 -20.73 -7.36 21.74
CA ALA A 19 -21.34 -6.42 20.80
C ALA A 19 -20.90 -4.94 20.97
N LEU A 20 -20.20 -4.60 22.07
CA LEU A 20 -19.88 -3.20 22.39
C LEU A 20 -18.46 -2.76 22.00
N ALA A 21 -17.64 -3.65 21.43
CA ALA A 21 -16.22 -3.38 21.19
C ALA A 21 -15.75 -3.64 19.75
N HIS A 22 -16.66 -3.66 18.77
CA HIS A 22 -16.23 -3.52 17.38
C HIS A 22 -16.11 -2.02 17.09
N ALA A 23 -15.03 -1.41 17.57
CA ALA A 23 -14.62 -0.10 17.08
C ALA A 23 -14.55 -0.20 15.56
N ALA A 24 -15.36 0.60 14.86
CA ALA A 24 -15.38 0.59 13.40
C ALA A 24 -13.96 0.93 12.93
N GLU A 25 -13.29 -0.04 12.30
CA GLU A 25 -11.99 0.17 11.68
C GLU A 25 -12.11 1.38 10.73
N PRO A 26 -11.15 2.32 10.77
CA PRO A 26 -11.19 3.47 9.87
C PRO A 26 -11.26 2.97 8.42
N ASP A 27 -12.22 3.48 7.65
CA ASP A 27 -12.46 3.04 6.28
C ASP A 27 -11.40 3.63 5.33
N LEU A 28 -10.20 3.09 5.41
CA LEU A 28 -9.04 3.49 4.61
C LEU A 28 -9.02 2.71 3.29
N LYS A 29 -10.05 2.92 2.46
CA LYS A 29 -10.18 2.28 1.15
C LYS A 29 -10.24 3.33 0.05
N LEU A 30 -9.52 3.04 -1.04
CA LEU A 30 -9.74 3.70 -2.31
C LEU A 30 -10.68 2.80 -3.13
N TRP A 31 -11.81 3.35 -3.57
CA TRP A 31 -12.82 2.64 -4.34
C TRP A 31 -13.28 3.49 -5.53
N TYR A 32 -13.54 2.83 -6.65
CA TYR A 32 -13.88 3.47 -7.92
C TYR A 32 -15.08 2.74 -8.56
N ASP A 33 -15.87 3.47 -9.34
CA ASP A 33 -17.09 2.97 -10.00
C ASP A 33 -16.86 2.41 -11.41
N GLY A 34 -15.61 2.40 -11.88
CA GLY A 34 -15.22 1.86 -13.16
C GLY A 34 -13.73 1.50 -13.26
N PRO A 35 -13.33 0.81 -14.34
CA PRO A 35 -11.93 0.49 -14.61
C PRO A 35 -11.14 1.73 -15.03
N ALA A 36 -9.84 1.70 -14.80
CA ALA A 36 -8.91 2.71 -15.27
C ALA A 36 -8.77 2.68 -16.81
N ASN A 37 -8.78 3.86 -17.43
CA ASN A 37 -8.45 4.05 -18.84
C ASN A 37 -6.98 4.48 -19.00
N GLU A 38 -6.49 5.26 -18.05
CA GLU A 38 -5.11 5.78 -18.03
C GLU A 38 -4.29 5.20 -16.87
N TRP A 39 -2.96 5.26 -17.01
CA TRP A 39 -2.06 4.72 -15.99
C TRP A 39 -2.19 5.40 -14.63
N ILE A 40 -2.44 6.70 -14.62
CA ILE A 40 -2.58 7.49 -13.39
C ILE A 40 -3.85 7.14 -12.58
N GLU A 41 -4.81 6.46 -13.19
CA GLU A 41 -6.06 6.01 -12.57
C GLU A 41 -5.95 4.59 -11.99
N ALA A 42 -4.95 3.82 -12.43
CA ALA A 42 -4.78 2.43 -12.02
C ALA A 42 -4.30 2.31 -10.56
N MET A 43 -4.72 1.23 -9.88
CA MET A 43 -4.43 1.06 -8.46
C MET A 43 -3.01 0.49 -8.23
N PRO A 44 -2.14 1.18 -7.47
CA PRO A 44 -0.81 0.68 -7.17
C PRO A 44 -0.84 -0.36 -6.05
N ILE A 45 -0.15 -1.49 -6.27
CA ILE A 45 0.15 -2.49 -5.24
C ILE A 45 1.64 -2.84 -5.29
N GLY A 46 2.23 -3.24 -4.16
CA GLY A 46 3.64 -3.65 -4.15
C GLY A 46 4.14 -4.13 -2.80
N ASN A 47 5.31 -4.77 -2.82
CA ASN A 47 5.97 -5.32 -1.62
C ASN A 47 7.36 -4.72 -1.37
N GLY A 48 7.65 -3.56 -1.97
CA GLY A 48 8.96 -2.88 -1.91
C GLY A 48 9.98 -3.35 -2.95
N ARG A 49 9.80 -4.54 -3.56
CA ARG A 49 10.61 -5.00 -4.70
C ARG A 49 9.81 -5.02 -6.00
N PHE A 50 8.69 -5.72 -5.99
CA PHE A 50 7.77 -5.80 -7.12
C PHE A 50 6.61 -4.85 -6.89
N GLY A 51 6.16 -4.22 -7.97
CA GLY A 51 4.97 -3.39 -8.00
C GLY A 51 4.09 -3.75 -9.19
N ALA A 52 2.80 -3.48 -9.06
CA ALA A 52 1.87 -3.55 -10.17
C ALA A 52 0.87 -2.41 -10.14
N MET A 53 0.42 -1.99 -11.32
CA MET A 53 -0.71 -1.10 -11.50
C MET A 53 -1.88 -1.93 -12.04
N VAL A 54 -2.97 -1.98 -11.29
CA VAL A 54 -4.18 -2.77 -11.59
C VAL A 54 -5.20 -1.88 -12.29
N PHE A 55 -5.64 -2.27 -13.50
CA PHE A 55 -6.56 -1.45 -14.30
C PHE A 55 -8.05 -1.76 -14.05
N GLY A 56 -8.39 -2.98 -13.61
CA GLY A 56 -9.76 -3.34 -13.24
C GLY A 56 -10.68 -3.68 -14.42
N GLN A 57 -10.14 -3.86 -15.63
CA GLN A 57 -10.93 -4.10 -16.85
C GLN A 57 -11.58 -5.51 -16.82
N PRO A 58 -12.93 -5.63 -16.77
CA PRO A 58 -13.58 -6.92 -16.52
C PRO A 58 -13.36 -8.00 -17.58
N GLU A 59 -13.31 -7.60 -18.85
CA GLU A 59 -13.15 -8.54 -19.97
C GLU A 59 -11.68 -8.89 -20.25
N ASN A 60 -10.79 -7.93 -20.06
CA ASN A 60 -9.36 -8.09 -20.32
C ASN A 60 -8.54 -7.21 -19.38
N GLU A 61 -8.16 -7.79 -18.24
CA GLU A 61 -7.36 -7.10 -17.24
C GLU A 61 -5.94 -6.81 -17.73
N ARG A 62 -5.41 -5.66 -17.35
CA ARG A 62 -4.01 -5.29 -17.54
C ARG A 62 -3.35 -5.08 -16.19
N PHE A 63 -2.30 -5.83 -15.93
CA PHE A 63 -1.33 -5.51 -14.89
C PHE A 63 -0.08 -4.93 -15.54
N GLN A 64 0.19 -3.65 -15.31
CA GLN A 64 1.54 -3.14 -15.58
C GLN A 64 2.43 -3.57 -14.41
N LEU A 65 3.59 -4.15 -14.70
CA LEU A 65 4.53 -4.64 -13.68
C LEU A 65 5.78 -3.76 -13.58
N ASN A 66 6.31 -3.63 -12.37
CA ASN A 66 7.60 -3.01 -12.07
C ASN A 66 8.45 -3.94 -11.18
N ASP A 67 9.76 -3.92 -11.38
CA ASP A 67 10.77 -4.42 -10.43
C ASP A 67 11.74 -3.28 -10.13
N VAL A 68 12.01 -3.06 -8.83
CA VAL A 68 12.83 -1.95 -8.32
C VAL A 68 14.26 -1.91 -8.88
N THR A 69 14.74 -3.00 -9.48
CA THR A 69 16.10 -3.14 -10.02
C THR A 69 16.19 -2.95 -11.53
N VAL A 70 15.06 -2.80 -12.24
CA VAL A 70 15.03 -2.62 -13.71
C VAL A 70 15.37 -1.17 -14.05
N TRP A 71 16.67 -0.88 -14.01
CA TRP A 71 17.25 0.40 -14.42
C TRP A 71 18.05 0.23 -15.71
N SER A 72 18.06 1.27 -16.54
CA SER A 72 18.97 1.34 -17.68
C SER A 72 20.36 1.79 -17.24
N GLY A 73 21.35 1.55 -18.11
CA GLY A 73 22.75 1.90 -17.86
C GLY A 73 23.55 0.76 -17.23
N SER A 74 24.72 1.11 -16.70
CA SER A 74 25.68 0.20 -16.10
C SER A 74 26.48 0.91 -15.00
N PRO A 75 27.25 0.18 -14.17
CA PRO A 75 28.19 0.82 -13.25
C PRO A 75 29.09 1.83 -13.98
N GLN A 76 29.19 3.03 -13.43
CA GLN A 76 30.00 4.13 -13.95
C GLN A 76 31.04 4.53 -12.89
N PRO A 77 32.25 3.94 -12.91
CA PRO A 77 33.28 4.22 -11.91
C PRO A 77 33.69 5.69 -11.84
N ASP A 78 33.60 6.40 -12.96
CA ASP A 78 34.00 7.81 -13.10
C ASP A 78 32.79 8.76 -13.23
N ALA A 79 31.64 8.39 -12.64
CA ALA A 79 30.45 9.26 -12.64
C ALA A 79 30.66 10.57 -11.88
N ASP A 80 31.53 10.56 -10.86
CA ASP A 80 31.85 11.73 -10.07
C ASP A 80 33.02 12.51 -10.66
N ARG A 81 32.86 13.83 -10.79
CA ARG A 81 33.96 14.70 -11.20
C ARG A 81 34.97 14.82 -10.06
N LYS A 82 36.19 14.31 -10.31
CA LYS A 82 37.31 14.44 -9.37
C LYS A 82 37.50 15.89 -8.91
N ASP A 83 37.70 16.06 -7.60
CA ASP A 83 37.95 17.36 -6.95
C ASP A 83 36.83 18.41 -7.07
N ALA A 84 35.61 18.04 -7.50
CA ALA A 84 34.50 18.99 -7.65
C ALA A 84 34.20 19.77 -6.36
N TRP A 85 34.34 19.12 -5.20
CA TRP A 85 34.12 19.71 -3.87
C TRP A 85 35.05 20.92 -3.58
N LYS A 86 36.21 21.03 -4.23
CA LYS A 86 37.13 22.18 -4.06
C LYS A 86 36.50 23.50 -4.50
N ASN A 87 35.52 23.45 -5.40
CA ASN A 87 34.79 24.63 -5.87
C ASN A 87 33.65 25.05 -4.93
N LEU A 88 33.26 24.18 -3.99
CA LEU A 88 32.09 24.40 -3.13
C LEU A 88 32.19 25.66 -2.25
N PRO A 89 33.35 26.04 -1.67
CA PRO A 89 33.47 27.28 -0.90
C PRO A 89 33.20 28.53 -1.75
N GLU A 90 33.74 28.58 -2.97
CA GLU A 90 33.55 29.73 -3.85
C GLU A 90 32.10 29.81 -4.35
N LEU A 91 31.50 28.67 -4.73
CA LEU A 91 30.09 28.62 -5.11
C LEU A 91 29.16 29.12 -3.99
N ARG A 92 29.45 28.75 -2.73
CA ARG A 92 28.69 29.23 -1.56
C ARG A 92 28.88 30.72 -1.26
N ARG A 93 30.00 31.31 -1.68
CA ARG A 93 30.27 32.76 -1.54
C ARG A 93 29.50 33.58 -2.57
N LEU A 94 29.18 32.99 -3.72
CA LEU A 94 28.53 33.66 -4.85
C LEU A 94 26.99 33.67 -4.77
N ILE A 95 26.39 32.90 -3.85
CA ILE A 95 24.95 32.88 -3.55
C ILE A 95 24.71 33.68 -2.28
#